data_AF-A0A1M6Y481-F1
#
_entry.id   AF-A0A1M6Y481-F1
#
_cell.length_a   1.000
_cell.length_b   1.000
_cell.length_c   1.000
_cell.angle_alpha   90.00
_cell.angle_beta   90.00
_cell.angle_gamma   90.00
#
_symmetry.space_group_name_H-M   'P 1'
#
loop_
_entity.id
_entity.type
_entity.pdbx_description
1 polymer ?
#
loop_
_entity_poly.entity_id
_entity_poly.type
_entity_poly.pdbx_seq_one_letter_code
_entity_poly.pdbx_strand_id
1 'polypeptide(L)'
;MSDISPKLNLPLIAPSQALKHVTHNEALLRLDAITQLSVEALGVTTPPNPPVEGACYGLGLAAQGEWAGHDGDIALFFNAGWQFLTPQPGWRAWDISTAQIKVFTAGQWLAIDLSLDNVEGVGINSSYDAVNRLALSSEASLFNHAGAGHQLKINKASAADTASLLFQSAFSGHAEIGLAGTTDLVFKVSDDGSNFTTALSARAQDGLVEVPCLRSGMIVIAANAVASLIPPGPAGMVFISQVNPGLPQVTNSGIFAYDTGSAPDLLTLIAGSGFENLGVTSLSGTTGLADKTSIAVQSGAIQLENRYTASGNYSYTFLNT
;
A
#
# COMPACT_ATOMS: atom_id res chain seq x y z
N MET A 1 49.93 -42.56 17.16
CA MET A 1 49.08 -42.20 16.00
C MET A 1 47.66 -42.55 16.38
N SER A 2 46.69 -41.70 16.07
CA SER A 2 45.27 -42.00 16.29
C SER A 2 44.81 -43.11 15.34
N ASP A 3 43.96 -44.02 15.81
CA ASP A 3 43.31 -45.07 15.00
C ASP A 3 41.96 -44.61 14.41
N ILE A 4 41.59 -43.34 14.61
CA ILE A 4 40.35 -42.73 14.14
C ILE A 4 40.61 -41.36 13.49
N SER A 5 39.73 -40.96 12.57
CA SER A 5 39.69 -39.62 11.97
C SER A 5 39.21 -38.55 12.97
N PRO A 6 39.64 -37.28 12.82
CA PRO A 6 39.42 -36.24 13.82
C PRO A 6 37.98 -35.69 13.89
N LYS A 7 37.22 -35.66 12.79
CA LYS A 7 35.88 -35.04 12.77
C LYS A 7 34.74 -36.04 12.97
N LEU A 8 34.78 -37.18 12.29
CA LEU A 8 33.69 -38.17 12.28
C LEU A 8 34.06 -39.49 12.99
N ASN A 9 35.25 -39.58 13.59
CA ASN A 9 35.73 -40.77 14.29
C ASN A 9 35.74 -42.04 13.39
N LEU A 10 36.07 -41.89 12.11
CA LEU A 10 36.14 -43.00 11.16
C LEU A 10 37.35 -43.89 11.46
N PRO A 11 37.19 -45.22 11.58
CA PRO A 11 38.30 -46.13 11.85
C PRO A 11 39.35 -46.11 10.73
N LEU A 12 40.63 -46.01 11.11
CA LEU A 12 41.78 -46.07 10.22
C LEU A 12 42.39 -47.48 10.22
N ILE A 13 42.97 -47.89 9.08
CA ILE A 13 43.68 -49.17 8.97
C ILE A 13 45.03 -49.08 9.67
N ALA A 14 45.33 -50.05 10.53
CA ALA A 14 46.60 -50.16 11.23
C ALA A 14 47.80 -50.30 10.25
N PRO A 15 49.01 -49.81 10.63
CA PRO A 15 50.20 -49.91 9.80
C PRO A 15 50.62 -51.37 9.52
N SER A 16 51.57 -51.56 8.59
CA SER A 16 52.15 -52.85 8.20
C SER A 16 51.22 -53.85 7.48
N GLN A 17 50.05 -53.40 7.01
CA GLN A 17 49.16 -54.18 6.14
C GLN A 17 49.47 -53.98 4.64
N ALA A 18 50.68 -54.36 4.20
CA ALA A 18 51.12 -54.24 2.80
C ALA A 18 50.94 -52.83 2.20
N LEU A 19 51.19 -51.78 3.00
CA LEU A 19 51.10 -50.35 2.64
C LEU A 19 49.71 -49.84 2.18
N LYS A 20 48.66 -50.67 2.18
CA LYS A 20 47.29 -50.24 1.81
C LYS A 20 46.71 -49.18 2.74
N HIS A 21 47.14 -49.18 4.00
CA HIS A 21 46.75 -48.20 5.01
C HIS A 21 47.11 -46.77 4.61
N VAL A 22 48.16 -46.56 3.80
CA VAL A 22 48.60 -45.22 3.40
C VAL A 22 47.53 -44.54 2.54
N THR A 23 47.21 -45.11 1.38
CA THR A 23 46.27 -44.49 0.43
C THR A 23 44.82 -44.52 0.92
N HIS A 24 44.43 -45.57 1.65
CA HIS A 24 43.06 -45.68 2.16
C HIS A 24 42.80 -44.71 3.32
N ASN A 25 43.72 -44.62 4.29
CA ASN A 25 43.54 -43.67 5.40
C ASN A 25 43.61 -42.24 4.90
N GLU A 26 44.45 -41.93 3.91
CA GLU A 26 44.45 -40.62 3.25
C GLU A 26 43.08 -40.30 2.64
N ALA A 27 42.47 -41.24 1.90
CA ALA A 27 41.13 -41.05 1.34
C ALA A 27 40.06 -40.85 2.42
N LEU A 28 40.11 -41.61 3.52
CA LEU A 28 39.18 -41.45 4.64
C LEU A 28 39.34 -40.09 5.32
N LEU A 29 40.56 -39.60 5.52
CA LEU A 29 40.82 -38.28 6.11
C LEU A 29 40.31 -37.15 5.21
N ARG A 30 40.46 -37.29 3.88
CA ARG A 30 39.86 -36.34 2.93
C ARG A 30 38.34 -36.34 3.03
N LEU A 31 37.70 -37.51 3.10
CA LEU A 31 36.25 -37.63 3.28
C LEU A 31 35.78 -37.05 4.62
N ASP A 32 36.51 -37.32 5.71
CA ASP A 32 36.26 -36.79 7.04
C ASP A 32 36.24 -35.26 7.06
N ALA A 33 37.16 -34.63 6.31
CA ALA A 33 37.27 -33.19 6.18
C ALA A 33 36.07 -32.56 5.45
N ILE A 34 35.61 -33.17 4.35
CA ILE A 34 34.67 -32.54 3.41
C ILE A 34 33.20 -32.94 3.61
N THR A 35 32.91 -34.07 4.25
CA THR A 35 31.53 -34.61 4.35
C THR A 35 30.58 -33.69 5.13
N GLN A 36 31.09 -33.07 6.20
CA GLN A 36 30.40 -32.05 6.99
C GLN A 36 31.33 -30.84 7.10
N LEU A 37 31.74 -30.30 5.95
CA LEU A 37 32.75 -29.26 5.88
C LEU A 37 32.34 -28.06 6.75
N SER A 38 33.04 -27.90 7.86
CA SER A 38 32.91 -26.80 8.79
C SER A 38 34.32 -26.25 9.02
N VAL A 39 34.47 -24.96 8.76
CA VAL A 39 35.74 -24.23 8.79
C VAL A 39 35.65 -23.13 9.84
N GLU A 40 36.75 -22.90 10.54
CA GLU A 40 36.88 -21.84 11.54
C GLU A 40 36.63 -20.47 10.91
N ALA A 41 37.22 -20.25 9.73
CA ALA A 41 36.99 -19.07 8.91
C ALA A 41 37.34 -19.34 7.43
N LEU A 42 36.73 -18.56 6.54
CA LEU A 42 37.06 -18.52 5.11
C LEU A 42 37.84 -17.25 4.77
N GLY A 43 38.74 -17.34 3.79
CA GLY A 43 39.54 -16.22 3.31
C GLY A 43 40.76 -15.90 4.19
N VAL A 44 41.15 -16.80 5.11
CA VAL A 44 42.30 -16.59 5.99
C VAL A 44 43.60 -16.85 5.23
N THR A 45 44.60 -16.01 5.41
CA THR A 45 45.86 -16.11 4.66
C THR A 45 47.07 -16.52 5.51
N THR A 46 46.92 -16.58 6.84
CA THR A 46 48.01 -16.91 7.77
C THR A 46 47.62 -18.05 8.70
N PRO A 47 48.45 -19.11 8.83
CA PRO A 47 48.16 -20.22 9.73
C PRO A 47 48.14 -19.78 11.19
N PRO A 48 47.24 -20.33 12.03
CA PRO A 48 47.28 -20.14 13.46
C PRO A 48 48.56 -20.77 14.05
N ASN A 49 49.12 -20.14 15.09
CA ASN A 49 50.26 -20.66 15.83
C ASN A 49 49.99 -20.57 17.36
N PRO A 50 49.93 -21.70 18.09
CA PRO A 50 50.06 -23.07 17.59
C PRO A 50 48.82 -23.52 16.80
N PRO A 51 48.97 -24.35 15.76
CA PRO A 51 47.84 -24.99 15.10
C PRO A 51 47.17 -26.01 16.02
N VAL A 52 45.84 -26.14 15.91
CA VAL A 52 45.02 -27.06 16.70
C VAL A 52 44.63 -28.26 15.84
N GLU A 53 44.78 -29.47 16.39
CA GLU A 53 44.39 -30.71 15.71
C GLU A 53 42.92 -30.67 15.28
N GLY A 54 42.64 -30.98 14.01
CA GLY A 54 41.29 -30.95 13.44
C GLY A 54 40.79 -29.57 12.99
N ALA A 55 41.56 -28.50 13.24
CA ALA A 55 41.23 -27.16 12.77
C ALA A 55 41.21 -27.13 11.25
N CYS A 56 40.18 -26.48 10.69
CA CYS A 56 39.94 -26.44 9.26
C CYS A 56 39.70 -25.00 8.83
N TYR A 57 40.38 -24.54 7.79
CA TYR A 57 40.28 -23.17 7.27
C TYR A 57 40.07 -23.22 5.76
N GLY A 58 39.28 -22.29 5.21
CA GLY A 58 39.34 -22.04 3.76
C GLY A 58 40.27 -20.87 3.50
N LEU A 59 41.28 -21.10 2.69
CA LEU A 59 42.35 -20.14 2.49
C LEU A 59 41.94 -19.01 1.55
N GLY A 60 42.41 -17.81 1.87
CA GLY A 60 42.33 -16.66 0.97
C GLY A 60 43.35 -16.71 -0.15
N LEU A 61 43.44 -15.61 -0.90
CA LEU A 61 44.54 -15.39 -1.86
C LEU A 61 45.79 -14.92 -1.11
N ALA A 62 46.98 -15.23 -1.63
CA ALA A 62 48.27 -14.90 -1.02
C ALA A 62 48.46 -15.51 0.38
N ALA A 63 48.20 -16.81 0.50
CA ALA A 63 48.46 -17.60 1.69
C ALA A 63 49.96 -17.60 2.04
N GLN A 64 50.26 -17.63 3.34
CA GLN A 64 51.60 -17.38 3.89
C GLN A 64 52.06 -18.53 4.80
N GLY A 65 53.36 -18.55 5.11
CA GLY A 65 53.94 -19.54 6.02
C GLY A 65 53.74 -20.96 5.48
N GLU A 66 53.25 -21.86 6.33
CA GLU A 66 52.96 -23.26 5.95
C GLU A 66 51.84 -23.39 4.91
N TRP A 67 51.06 -22.32 4.68
CA TRP A 67 49.98 -22.30 3.68
C TRP A 67 50.44 -21.74 2.33
N ALA A 68 51.70 -21.32 2.18
CA ALA A 68 52.20 -20.74 0.95
C ALA A 68 52.05 -21.71 -0.25
N GLY A 69 51.42 -21.23 -1.33
CA GLY A 69 51.15 -22.01 -2.54
C GLY A 69 49.79 -22.73 -2.56
N HIS A 70 49.00 -22.62 -1.48
CA HIS A 70 47.68 -23.25 -1.33
C HIS A 70 46.53 -22.23 -1.32
N ASP A 71 46.65 -21.18 -2.12
CA ASP A 71 45.63 -20.15 -2.26
C ASP A 71 44.27 -20.76 -2.65
N GLY A 72 43.22 -20.45 -1.90
CA GLY A 72 41.86 -20.94 -2.16
C GLY A 72 41.59 -22.40 -1.75
N ASP A 73 42.59 -23.17 -1.32
CA ASP A 73 42.40 -24.53 -0.81
C ASP A 73 41.71 -24.53 0.57
N ILE A 74 41.15 -25.67 0.94
CA ILE A 74 40.78 -25.97 2.33
C ILE A 74 41.98 -26.59 3.03
N ALA A 75 42.43 -25.97 4.12
CA ALA A 75 43.54 -26.43 4.94
C ALA A 75 43.02 -27.09 6.22
N LEU A 76 43.28 -28.40 6.39
CA LEU A 76 43.00 -29.17 7.60
C LEU A 76 44.30 -29.47 8.33
N PHE A 77 44.40 -29.14 9.62
CA PHE A 77 45.53 -29.55 10.44
C PHE A 77 45.29 -30.94 11.03
N PHE A 78 46.15 -31.90 10.68
CA PHE A 78 46.07 -33.27 11.16
C PHE A 78 47.45 -33.95 11.22
N ASN A 79 47.70 -34.74 12.27
CA ASN A 79 48.96 -35.45 12.49
C ASN A 79 50.19 -34.52 12.41
N ALA A 80 50.10 -33.35 13.04
CA ALA A 80 51.15 -32.33 13.05
C ALA A 80 51.52 -31.77 11.66
N GLY A 81 50.61 -31.81 10.68
CA GLY A 81 50.81 -31.21 9.37
C GLY A 81 49.52 -30.69 8.74
N TRP A 82 49.66 -29.79 7.77
CA TRP A 82 48.54 -29.29 6.98
C TRP A 82 48.25 -30.19 5.79
N GLN A 83 46.98 -30.54 5.62
CA GLN A 83 46.43 -31.23 4.47
C GLN A 83 45.60 -30.22 3.67
N PHE A 84 45.84 -30.16 2.36
CA PHE A 84 45.18 -29.20 1.48
C PHE A 84 44.24 -29.90 0.50
N LEU A 85 43.06 -29.33 0.35
CA LEU A 85 41.97 -29.84 -0.47
C LEU A 85 41.45 -28.73 -1.37
N THR A 86 41.58 -28.88 -2.68
CA THR A 86 41.05 -27.90 -3.64
C THR A 86 39.53 -28.01 -3.75
N PRO A 87 38.77 -26.98 -3.34
CA PRO A 87 37.32 -27.02 -3.41
C PRO A 87 36.82 -27.06 -4.86
N GLN A 88 35.71 -27.77 -5.09
CA GLN A 88 35.07 -27.87 -6.39
C GLN A 88 33.76 -27.08 -6.41
N PRO A 89 33.34 -26.55 -7.57
CA PRO A 89 32.05 -25.86 -7.70
C PRO A 89 30.90 -26.68 -7.12
N GLY A 90 30.07 -26.05 -6.29
CA GLY A 90 28.93 -26.67 -5.61
C GLY A 90 29.23 -27.22 -4.22
N TRP A 91 30.49 -27.26 -3.78
CA TRP A 91 30.83 -27.58 -2.38
C TRP A 91 30.19 -26.59 -1.41
N ARG A 92 29.83 -27.07 -0.22
CA ARG A 92 29.21 -26.29 0.84
C ARG A 92 30.08 -26.34 2.08
N ALA A 93 30.25 -25.21 2.73
CA ALA A 93 30.97 -25.11 4.00
C ALA A 93 30.16 -24.27 4.99
N TRP A 94 30.13 -24.69 6.26
CA TRP A 94 29.73 -23.83 7.36
C TRP A 94 30.94 -23.01 7.82
N ASP A 95 30.85 -21.68 7.70
CA ASP A 95 31.88 -20.76 8.19
C ASP A 95 31.52 -20.33 9.61
N ILE A 96 32.26 -20.87 10.59
CA ILE A 96 32.01 -20.64 12.02
C ILE A 96 32.12 -19.15 12.36
N SER A 97 33.08 -18.43 11.77
CA SER A 97 33.32 -17.01 12.05
C SER A 97 32.16 -16.10 11.67
N THR A 98 31.39 -16.47 10.64
CA THR A 98 30.24 -15.69 10.14
C THR A 98 28.89 -16.33 10.46
N ALA A 99 28.89 -17.55 11.01
CA ALA A 99 27.69 -18.35 11.26
C ALA A 99 26.80 -18.50 10.00
N GLN A 100 27.43 -18.73 8.84
CA GLN A 100 26.75 -18.82 7.55
C GLN A 100 27.20 -20.04 6.75
N ILE A 101 26.26 -20.59 5.98
CA ILE A 101 26.58 -21.55 4.92
C ILE A 101 27.07 -20.80 3.68
N LYS A 102 28.21 -21.23 3.13
CA LYS A 102 28.76 -20.73 1.88
C LYS A 102 28.85 -21.83 0.84
N VAL A 103 28.70 -21.47 -0.42
CA VAL A 103 28.86 -22.35 -1.58
C VAL A 103 30.09 -21.91 -2.34
N PHE A 104 30.96 -22.86 -2.70
CA PHE A 104 32.07 -22.59 -3.59
C PHE A 104 31.56 -22.51 -5.04
N THR A 105 31.67 -21.35 -5.66
CA THR A 105 31.28 -21.12 -7.05
C THR A 105 32.12 -19.99 -7.66
N ALA A 106 32.34 -20.02 -8.97
CA ALA A 106 33.17 -19.05 -9.68
C ALA A 106 34.56 -18.80 -9.02
N GLY A 107 35.15 -19.83 -8.41
CA GLY A 107 36.46 -19.76 -7.77
C GLY A 107 36.49 -19.12 -6.38
N GLN A 108 35.33 -18.85 -5.76
CA GLN A 108 35.24 -18.22 -4.44
C GLN A 108 34.13 -18.83 -3.59
N TRP A 109 34.22 -18.66 -2.28
CA TRP A 109 33.15 -19.01 -1.33
C TRP A 109 32.17 -17.84 -1.19
N LEU A 110 30.93 -18.04 -1.64
CA LEU A 110 29.86 -17.04 -1.56
C LEU A 110 28.79 -17.48 -0.57
N ALA A 111 28.21 -16.55 0.17
CA ALA A 111 27.05 -16.84 1.01
C ALA A 111 25.87 -17.29 0.13
N ILE A 112 25.04 -18.20 0.65
CA ILE A 112 23.75 -18.49 0.02
C ILE A 112 22.81 -17.33 0.37
N ASP A 113 22.78 -16.32 -0.50
CA ASP A 113 21.83 -15.22 -0.39
C ASP A 113 20.57 -15.53 -1.20
N LEU A 114 19.41 -15.39 -0.56
CA LEU A 114 18.13 -15.45 -1.25
C LEU A 114 17.83 -14.02 -1.72
N SER A 115 18.20 -13.72 -2.97
CA SER A 115 17.80 -12.45 -3.58
C SER A 115 16.28 -12.35 -3.58
N LEU A 116 15.76 -11.39 -2.83
CA LEU A 116 14.34 -11.01 -2.86
C LEU A 116 14.05 -9.93 -3.92
N ASP A 117 15.09 -9.47 -4.62
CA ASP A 117 14.92 -8.58 -5.76
C ASP A 117 14.43 -9.35 -6.99
N ASN A 118 13.51 -8.75 -7.74
CA ASN A 118 12.90 -9.31 -8.95
C ASN A 118 12.36 -10.75 -8.79
N VAL A 119 11.86 -11.10 -7.60
CA VAL A 119 11.14 -12.37 -7.40
C VAL A 119 9.90 -12.45 -8.25
N GLU A 120 9.53 -13.65 -8.70
CA GLU A 120 8.35 -13.84 -9.54
C GLU A 120 7.06 -13.42 -8.82
N GLY A 121 6.92 -13.78 -7.54
CA GLY A 121 5.84 -13.37 -6.66
C GLY A 121 6.06 -13.81 -5.22
N VAL A 122 5.24 -13.29 -4.31
CA VAL A 122 5.24 -13.56 -2.87
C VAL A 122 3.82 -13.85 -2.42
N GLY A 123 3.61 -15.03 -1.85
CA GLY A 123 2.35 -15.47 -1.26
C GLY A 123 2.48 -15.64 0.25
N ILE A 124 1.63 -14.99 1.04
CA ILE A 124 1.53 -15.17 2.49
C ILE A 124 0.18 -15.80 2.80
N ASN A 125 0.21 -17.08 3.20
CA ASN A 125 -0.98 -17.89 3.50
C ASN A 125 -1.96 -17.99 2.30
N SER A 126 -1.46 -17.70 1.10
CA SER A 126 -2.14 -17.78 -0.20
C SER A 126 -1.08 -18.00 -1.28
N SER A 127 -1.48 -18.53 -2.44
CA SER A 127 -0.62 -18.58 -3.62
C SER A 127 -0.68 -17.25 -4.37
N TYR A 128 0.46 -16.78 -4.88
CA TYR A 128 0.49 -15.72 -5.88
C TYR A 128 0.11 -16.29 -7.26
N ASP A 129 -0.26 -15.41 -8.18
CA ASP A 129 -0.49 -15.75 -9.59
C ASP A 129 0.16 -14.72 -10.53
N ALA A 130 -0.02 -14.87 -11.85
CA ALA A 130 0.60 -13.99 -12.84
C ALA A 130 0.13 -12.53 -12.77
N VAL A 131 -1.04 -12.28 -12.19
CA VAL A 131 -1.67 -10.96 -11.99
C VAL A 131 -1.40 -10.46 -10.56
N ASN A 132 -1.73 -11.27 -9.56
CA ASN A 132 -1.56 -10.98 -8.14
C ASN A 132 -0.19 -11.50 -7.64
N ARG A 133 0.88 -10.87 -8.09
CA ARG A 133 2.25 -11.26 -7.72
C ARG A 133 2.58 -11.03 -6.24
N LEU A 134 1.83 -10.19 -5.54
CA LEU A 134 1.82 -10.13 -4.08
C LEU A 134 0.43 -10.54 -3.59
N ALA A 135 0.33 -11.71 -2.96
CA ALA A 135 -0.91 -12.26 -2.44
C ALA A 135 -0.83 -12.48 -0.93
N LEU A 136 -1.84 -12.03 -0.19
CA LEU A 136 -1.90 -12.13 1.26
C LEU A 136 -3.30 -12.56 1.70
N SER A 137 -3.37 -13.64 2.47
CA SER A 137 -4.60 -14.11 3.14
C SER A 137 -4.41 -14.08 4.65
N SER A 138 -4.80 -12.96 5.26
CA SER A 138 -4.64 -12.73 6.71
C SER A 138 -5.75 -11.80 7.21
N GLU A 139 -5.91 -11.72 8.52
CA GLU A 139 -6.88 -10.81 9.16
C GLU A 139 -6.54 -9.33 8.92
N ALA A 140 -5.26 -8.99 8.74
CA ALA A 140 -4.81 -7.62 8.50
C ALA A 140 -3.52 -7.53 7.69
N SER A 141 -3.30 -6.36 7.09
CA SER A 141 -2.02 -5.95 6.46
C SER A 141 -1.53 -4.68 7.16
N LEU A 142 -0.34 -4.71 7.76
CA LEU A 142 0.26 -3.53 8.41
C LEU A 142 1.40 -2.98 7.55
N PHE A 143 1.23 -1.75 7.06
CA PHE A 143 2.28 -0.99 6.39
C PHE A 143 2.75 0.17 7.28
N ASN A 144 3.82 -0.06 8.03
CA ASN A 144 4.27 0.89 9.04
C ASN A 144 5.30 1.90 8.51
N HIS A 145 5.38 3.07 9.15
CA HIS A 145 6.37 4.11 8.83
C HIS A 145 7.75 3.81 9.43
N ALA A 146 8.79 4.40 8.85
CA ALA A 146 10.15 4.37 9.39
C ALA A 146 10.54 5.67 10.13
N GLY A 147 9.56 6.45 10.58
CA GLY A 147 9.76 7.71 11.31
C GLY A 147 8.86 8.82 10.78
N ALA A 148 9.30 9.51 9.73
CA ALA A 148 8.60 10.68 9.21
C ALA A 148 7.30 10.38 8.43
N GLY A 149 7.12 9.17 7.89
CA GLY A 149 5.91 8.80 7.15
C GLY A 149 6.01 7.48 6.39
N HIS A 150 4.92 7.13 5.70
CA HIS A 150 4.78 5.98 4.81
C HIS A 150 3.96 6.37 3.56
N GLN A 151 4.24 5.80 2.40
CA GLN A 151 3.52 6.07 1.15
C GLN A 151 3.32 4.78 0.36
N LEU A 152 2.09 4.57 -0.13
CA LEU A 152 1.79 3.60 -1.18
C LEU A 152 1.79 4.32 -2.52
N LYS A 153 2.65 3.87 -3.44
CA LYS A 153 2.72 4.40 -4.82
C LYS A 153 2.04 3.42 -5.75
N ILE A 154 0.85 3.78 -6.22
CA ILE A 154 0.07 3.01 -7.20
C ILE A 154 0.13 3.79 -8.51
N ASN A 155 0.83 3.22 -9.50
CA ASN A 155 1.12 3.90 -10.75
C ASN A 155 0.38 3.24 -11.92
N LYS A 156 -0.03 4.04 -12.89
CA LYS A 156 -0.61 3.59 -14.15
C LYS A 156 0.16 4.14 -15.35
N ALA A 157 0.13 3.43 -16.48
CA ALA A 157 0.94 3.78 -17.65
C ALA A 157 0.37 4.97 -18.44
N SER A 158 -0.96 5.10 -18.48
CA SER A 158 -1.65 6.14 -19.24
C SER A 158 -2.88 6.68 -18.50
N ALA A 159 -3.46 7.76 -19.02
CA ALA A 159 -4.63 8.40 -18.43
C ALA A 159 -5.88 7.50 -18.41
N ALA A 160 -6.04 6.64 -19.43
CA ALA A 160 -7.19 5.74 -19.55
C ALA A 160 -7.06 4.46 -18.71
N ASP A 161 -5.87 4.19 -18.17
CA ASP A 161 -5.64 3.02 -17.32
C ASP A 161 -6.17 3.23 -15.90
N THR A 162 -6.06 2.19 -15.08
CA THR A 162 -6.52 2.16 -13.69
C THR A 162 -5.35 2.02 -12.71
N ALA A 163 -5.33 2.89 -11.70
CA ALA A 163 -4.51 2.77 -10.50
C ALA A 163 -5.40 3.03 -9.28
N SER A 164 -5.77 1.98 -8.55
CA SER A 164 -6.87 2.05 -7.58
C SER A 164 -6.72 1.04 -6.43
N LEU A 165 -7.59 1.20 -5.44
CA LEU A 165 -7.94 0.21 -4.43
C LEU A 165 -9.33 -0.32 -4.77
N LEU A 166 -9.42 -1.62 -5.04
CA LEU A 166 -10.67 -2.32 -5.34
C LEU A 166 -11.15 -3.09 -4.10
N PHE A 167 -12.39 -2.83 -3.68
CA PHE A 167 -13.04 -3.48 -2.55
C PHE A 167 -13.97 -4.58 -3.06
N GLN A 168 -13.82 -5.79 -2.55
CA GLN A 168 -14.46 -6.98 -3.10
C GLN A 168 -15.09 -7.89 -2.03
N SER A 169 -16.05 -8.71 -2.44
CA SER A 169 -16.49 -9.90 -1.69
C SER A 169 -16.50 -11.11 -2.62
N ALA A 170 -15.88 -12.23 -2.23
CA ALA A 170 -15.81 -13.44 -3.06
C ALA A 170 -15.35 -13.15 -4.50
N PHE A 171 -14.35 -12.26 -4.65
CA PHE A 171 -13.77 -11.82 -5.93
C PHE A 171 -14.69 -10.99 -6.84
N SER A 172 -15.89 -10.59 -6.39
CA SER A 172 -16.73 -9.60 -7.06
C SER A 172 -16.41 -8.19 -6.55
N GLY A 173 -16.20 -7.23 -7.45
CA GLY A 173 -15.85 -5.84 -7.11
C GLY A 173 -17.06 -4.95 -6.83
N HIS A 174 -17.07 -4.25 -5.70
CA HIS A 174 -18.22 -3.44 -5.26
C HIS A 174 -17.94 -1.95 -5.23
N ALA A 175 -16.71 -1.57 -4.87
CA ALA A 175 -16.29 -0.19 -4.83
C ALA A 175 -14.84 -0.07 -5.25
N GLU A 176 -14.50 1.04 -5.88
CA GLU A 176 -13.16 1.31 -6.36
C GLU A 176 -12.80 2.77 -6.10
N ILE A 177 -11.62 3.00 -5.51
CA ILE A 177 -11.12 4.34 -5.21
C ILE A 177 -9.76 4.51 -5.87
N GLY A 178 -9.61 5.52 -6.71
CA GLY A 178 -8.32 5.84 -7.33
C GLY A 178 -8.45 6.57 -8.65
N LEU A 179 -7.44 6.40 -9.51
CA LEU A 179 -7.36 6.96 -10.85
C LEU A 179 -7.87 5.93 -11.87
N ALA A 180 -9.17 5.63 -11.81
CA ALA A 180 -9.79 4.54 -12.56
C ALA A 180 -10.40 5.04 -13.89
N GLY A 181 -9.69 4.86 -15.01
CA GLY A 181 -10.15 5.29 -16.34
C GLY A 181 -10.08 6.80 -16.59
N THR A 182 -9.51 7.54 -15.65
CA THR A 182 -9.29 9.00 -15.68
C THR A 182 -8.10 9.35 -14.79
N THR A 183 -7.52 10.53 -14.96
CA THR A 183 -6.54 11.10 -14.02
C THR A 183 -7.17 11.76 -12.79
N ASP A 184 -8.50 11.84 -12.73
CA ASP A 184 -9.23 12.34 -11.56
C ASP A 184 -9.27 11.28 -10.45
N LEU A 185 -9.35 11.73 -9.19
CA LEU A 185 -9.64 10.83 -8.08
C LEU A 185 -11.13 10.51 -8.11
N VAL A 186 -11.47 9.25 -8.32
CA VAL A 186 -12.87 8.82 -8.39
C VAL A 186 -13.19 7.79 -7.31
N PHE A 187 -14.43 7.84 -6.87
CA PHE A 187 -15.08 6.85 -6.04
C PHE A 187 -16.16 6.23 -6.91
N LYS A 188 -15.89 5.01 -7.36
CA LYS A 188 -16.81 4.24 -8.18
C LYS A 188 -17.46 3.15 -7.36
N VAL A 189 -18.70 2.84 -7.68
CA VAL A 189 -19.47 1.74 -7.09
C VAL A 189 -20.06 0.88 -8.20
N SER A 190 -20.23 -0.41 -7.94
CA SER A 190 -20.80 -1.38 -8.87
C SER A 190 -21.79 -2.27 -8.14
N ASP A 191 -22.92 -2.57 -8.78
CA ASP A 191 -23.93 -3.51 -8.27
C ASP A 191 -23.73 -4.93 -8.84
N ASP A 192 -23.02 -5.08 -9.96
CA ASP A 192 -22.88 -6.34 -10.69
C ASP A 192 -21.44 -6.86 -10.79
N GLY A 193 -20.49 -6.21 -10.11
CA GLY A 193 -19.09 -6.62 -10.13
C GLY A 193 -18.29 -6.15 -11.34
N SER A 194 -18.95 -5.58 -12.35
CA SER A 194 -18.39 -5.41 -13.70
C SER A 194 -18.59 -3.99 -14.23
N ASN A 195 -19.78 -3.42 -14.05
CA ASN A 195 -20.15 -2.08 -14.46
C ASN A 195 -20.06 -1.12 -13.27
N PHE A 196 -19.16 -0.16 -13.38
CA PHE A 196 -18.87 0.80 -12.31
C PHE A 196 -19.46 2.18 -12.66
N THR A 197 -20.20 2.74 -11.71
CA THR A 197 -20.75 4.10 -11.75
C THR A 197 -19.91 5.02 -10.87
N THR A 198 -19.56 6.21 -11.36
CA THR A 198 -18.87 7.23 -10.54
C THR A 198 -19.86 7.87 -9.57
N ALA A 199 -19.70 7.59 -8.27
CA ALA A 199 -20.53 8.14 -7.21
C ALA A 199 -20.01 9.49 -6.70
N LEU A 200 -18.68 9.66 -6.68
CA LEU A 200 -18.03 10.93 -6.38
C LEU A 200 -16.78 11.03 -7.23
N SER A 201 -16.50 12.22 -7.75
CA SER A 201 -15.22 12.50 -8.41
C SER A 201 -14.59 13.73 -7.77
N ALA A 202 -13.27 13.79 -7.75
CA ALA A 202 -12.47 14.96 -7.46
C ALA A 202 -11.53 15.19 -8.65
N ARG A 203 -11.84 16.20 -9.45
CA ARG A 203 -11.16 16.48 -10.71
C ARG A 203 -9.72 16.90 -10.49
N ALA A 204 -8.77 16.30 -11.20
CA ALA A 204 -7.34 16.56 -11.01
C ALA A 204 -6.92 17.96 -11.50
N GLN A 205 -7.59 18.48 -12.51
CA GLN A 205 -7.27 19.79 -13.10
C GLN A 205 -7.38 20.93 -12.07
N ASP A 206 -8.36 20.85 -11.16
CA ASP A 206 -8.76 21.98 -10.32
C ASP A 206 -9.37 21.62 -8.96
N GLY A 207 -9.48 20.34 -8.62
CA GLY A 207 -9.98 19.86 -7.32
C GLY A 207 -11.50 19.88 -7.16
N LEU A 208 -12.26 20.09 -8.23
CA LEU A 208 -13.73 20.11 -8.17
C LEU A 208 -14.28 18.76 -7.74
N VAL A 209 -15.13 18.74 -6.70
CA VAL A 209 -15.79 17.53 -6.20
C VAL A 209 -17.21 17.44 -6.77
N GLU A 210 -17.47 16.42 -7.57
CA GLU A 210 -18.81 16.12 -8.08
C GLU A 210 -19.47 15.07 -7.21
N VAL A 211 -20.66 15.41 -6.69
CA VAL A 211 -21.56 14.48 -5.99
C VAL A 211 -22.91 14.56 -6.67
N PRO A 212 -23.36 13.52 -7.39
CA PRO A 212 -24.65 13.55 -8.06
C PRO A 212 -25.81 13.77 -7.07
N CYS A 213 -26.73 14.67 -7.45
CA CYS A 213 -28.03 14.91 -6.84
C CYS A 213 -28.09 15.36 -5.35
N LEU A 214 -26.99 15.90 -4.83
CA LEU A 214 -26.91 16.52 -3.49
C LEU A 214 -26.19 17.87 -3.58
N ARG A 215 -26.88 18.99 -3.29
CA ARG A 215 -26.28 20.35 -3.37
C ARG A 215 -26.65 21.20 -2.15
N SER A 216 -25.69 21.46 -1.28
CA SER A 216 -25.86 22.39 -0.14
C SER A 216 -25.06 23.69 -0.33
N GLY A 217 -25.51 24.81 0.22
CA GLY A 217 -24.88 26.13 0.07
C GLY A 217 -25.44 27.20 1.03
N MET A 218 -25.01 28.45 0.87
CA MET A 218 -25.51 29.61 1.63
C MET A 218 -25.59 30.85 0.72
N ILE A 219 -26.58 31.73 0.94
CA ILE A 219 -26.81 32.97 0.16
C ILE A 219 -27.13 34.16 1.08
N VAL A 220 -26.73 35.38 0.72
CA VAL A 220 -27.04 36.61 1.47
C VAL A 220 -27.99 37.49 0.65
N ILE A 221 -29.07 37.99 1.26
CA ILE A 221 -30.10 38.81 0.61
C ILE A 221 -30.21 40.15 1.33
N ALA A 222 -30.07 41.27 0.62
CA ALA A 222 -30.19 42.62 1.19
C ALA A 222 -31.63 42.93 1.68
N ALA A 223 -31.77 43.98 2.50
CA ALA A 223 -33.07 44.45 2.96
C ALA A 223 -33.98 44.83 1.78
N ASN A 224 -35.22 44.33 1.78
CA ASN A 224 -36.21 44.55 0.72
C ASN A 224 -35.71 44.14 -0.68
N ALA A 225 -35.01 43.01 -0.77
CA ALA A 225 -34.42 42.49 -2.02
C ALA A 225 -34.74 41.01 -2.26
N VAL A 226 -34.47 40.53 -3.48
CA VAL A 226 -34.75 39.16 -3.94
C VAL A 226 -33.48 38.48 -4.42
N ALA A 227 -33.36 37.17 -4.20
CA ALA A 227 -32.33 36.31 -4.76
C ALA A 227 -32.94 35.01 -5.33
N SER A 228 -32.24 34.34 -6.24
CA SER A 228 -32.71 33.09 -6.86
C SER A 228 -31.77 31.93 -6.56
N LEU A 229 -32.33 30.76 -6.24
CA LEU A 229 -31.62 29.48 -6.10
C LEU A 229 -31.92 28.58 -7.30
N ILE A 230 -30.87 27.98 -7.88
CA ILE A 230 -30.98 27.06 -9.03
C ILE A 230 -30.92 25.61 -8.53
N PRO A 231 -32.02 24.85 -8.65
CA PRO A 231 -32.05 23.47 -8.17
C PRO A 231 -31.22 22.51 -9.03
N PRO A 232 -30.75 21.39 -8.47
CA PRO A 232 -29.95 20.38 -9.20
C PRO A 232 -30.75 19.53 -10.18
N GLY A 233 -32.09 19.57 -10.12
CA GLY A 233 -33.01 18.95 -11.07
C GLY A 233 -34.28 19.81 -11.20
N PRO A 234 -35.11 19.63 -12.24
CA PRO A 234 -36.29 20.47 -12.49
C PRO A 234 -37.30 20.38 -11.35
N ALA A 235 -37.35 19.26 -10.65
CA ALA A 235 -38.12 19.08 -9.44
C ALA A 235 -37.23 18.54 -8.31
N GLY A 236 -37.68 18.73 -7.09
CA GLY A 236 -36.99 18.24 -5.91
C GLY A 236 -37.45 18.96 -4.66
N MET A 237 -36.60 18.95 -3.65
CA MET A 237 -36.83 19.59 -2.37
C MET A 237 -35.69 20.52 -2.03
N VAL A 238 -36.01 21.60 -1.33
CA VAL A 238 -35.04 22.54 -0.81
C VAL A 238 -35.33 22.83 0.66
N PHE A 239 -34.28 22.77 1.45
CA PHE A 239 -34.24 23.18 2.85
C PHE A 239 -33.62 24.57 2.84
N ILE A 240 -34.18 25.52 3.57
CA ILE A 240 -33.71 26.90 3.61
C ILE A 240 -33.78 27.38 5.06
N SER A 241 -32.74 28.04 5.54
CA SER A 241 -32.70 28.55 6.91
C SER A 241 -31.94 29.85 7.00
N GLN A 242 -32.50 30.87 7.65
CA GLN A 242 -31.77 32.10 7.92
C GLN A 242 -30.77 31.90 9.07
N VAL A 243 -29.47 32.06 8.77
CA VAL A 243 -28.31 31.77 9.62
C VAL A 243 -27.45 33.01 9.87
N ASN A 244 -28.05 34.15 10.22
CA ASN A 244 -27.31 35.35 10.59
C ASN A 244 -26.41 35.10 11.82
N PRO A 245 -25.07 35.28 11.73
CA PRO A 245 -24.17 35.12 12.87
C PRO A 245 -24.59 36.06 14.01
N GLY A 246 -24.96 35.49 15.17
CA GLY A 246 -25.41 36.23 16.35
C GLY A 246 -26.91 36.52 16.44
N LEU A 247 -27.70 36.26 15.38
CA LEU A 247 -29.17 36.37 15.38
C LEU A 247 -29.84 35.26 14.54
N PRO A 248 -29.68 33.96 14.88
CA PRO A 248 -30.37 32.89 14.15
C PRO A 248 -31.89 33.05 14.31
N GLN A 249 -32.59 33.20 13.18
CA GLN A 249 -34.05 33.36 13.18
C GLN A 249 -34.66 32.04 12.72
N VAL A 250 -34.87 31.12 13.67
CA VAL A 250 -35.49 29.80 13.43
C VAL A 250 -36.87 29.90 12.76
N THR A 251 -37.55 31.03 12.96
CA THR A 251 -38.83 31.33 12.31
C THR A 251 -38.69 31.67 10.83
N ASN A 252 -37.48 31.93 10.34
CA ASN A 252 -37.16 32.22 8.95
C ASN A 252 -36.40 31.05 8.32
N SER A 253 -36.88 29.84 8.62
CA SER A 253 -36.48 28.61 7.97
C SER A 253 -37.70 27.94 7.34
N GLY A 254 -37.48 27.19 6.27
CA GLY A 254 -38.53 26.43 5.61
C GLY A 254 -37.99 25.27 4.78
N ILE A 255 -38.88 24.35 4.46
CA ILE A 255 -38.64 23.19 3.62
C ILE A 255 -39.75 23.19 2.57
N PHE A 256 -39.35 23.06 1.31
CA PHE A 256 -40.24 23.21 0.19
C PHE A 256 -39.99 22.12 -0.84
N ALA A 257 -41.09 21.59 -1.40
CA ALA A 257 -41.01 20.85 -2.65
C ALA A 257 -41.24 21.84 -3.79
N TYR A 258 -40.37 21.79 -4.79
CA TYR A 258 -40.42 22.67 -5.93
C TYR A 258 -40.56 21.83 -7.20
N ASP A 259 -41.31 22.36 -8.15
CA ASP A 259 -41.20 22.04 -9.57
C ASP A 259 -40.87 23.35 -10.26
N THR A 260 -39.70 23.44 -10.87
CA THR A 260 -39.21 24.56 -11.67
C THR A 260 -39.24 24.24 -13.17
N GLY A 261 -39.85 23.12 -13.56
CA GLY A 261 -40.03 22.71 -14.94
C GLY A 261 -40.99 23.62 -15.71
N SER A 262 -41.64 23.06 -16.73
CA SER A 262 -42.58 23.81 -17.59
C SER A 262 -43.90 24.17 -16.90
N ALA A 263 -44.19 23.55 -15.76
CA ALA A 263 -45.36 23.84 -14.93
C ALA A 263 -44.88 24.10 -13.50
N PRO A 264 -44.47 25.34 -13.18
CA PRO A 264 -43.92 25.66 -11.88
C PRO A 264 -44.93 25.39 -10.76
N ASP A 265 -44.47 24.78 -9.68
CA ASP A 265 -45.26 24.59 -8.48
C ASP A 265 -44.36 24.67 -7.25
N LEU A 266 -44.93 25.14 -6.15
CA LEU A 266 -44.22 25.29 -4.89
C LEU A 266 -45.13 24.91 -3.73
N LEU A 267 -44.81 23.76 -3.16
CA LEU A 267 -45.50 23.24 -2.00
C LEU A 267 -44.71 23.56 -0.73
N THR A 268 -45.35 24.26 0.20
CA THR A 268 -44.80 24.39 1.56
C THR A 268 -44.93 23.06 2.26
N LEU A 269 -43.81 22.54 2.72
CA LEU A 269 -43.82 21.40 3.62
C LEU A 269 -43.79 21.91 5.05
N ILE A 270 -42.83 22.76 5.36
CA ILE A 270 -42.73 23.47 6.64
C ILE A 270 -42.25 24.88 6.34
N ALA A 271 -42.84 25.85 7.02
CA ALA A 271 -42.35 27.21 7.02
C ALA A 271 -42.46 27.72 8.46
N GLY A 272 -41.37 28.26 8.98
CA GLY A 272 -41.41 29.01 10.22
C GLY A 272 -42.31 30.23 10.07
N SER A 273 -42.77 30.78 11.19
CA SER A 273 -43.77 31.87 11.17
C SER A 273 -43.28 33.15 10.48
N GLY A 274 -41.97 33.31 10.28
CA GLY A 274 -41.36 34.42 9.55
C GLY A 274 -41.01 34.08 8.09
N PHE A 275 -41.45 32.91 7.60
CA PHE A 275 -41.23 32.45 6.23
C PHE A 275 -42.59 32.29 5.52
N GLU A 276 -42.78 32.94 4.38
CA GLU A 276 -44.02 32.86 3.58
C GLU A 276 -43.77 32.20 2.22
N ASN A 277 -44.73 31.40 1.76
CA ASN A 277 -44.72 30.82 0.43
C ASN A 277 -45.70 31.61 -0.45
N LEU A 278 -45.20 32.18 -1.54
CA LEU A 278 -45.95 32.96 -2.51
C LEU A 278 -46.20 32.17 -3.81
N GLY A 279 -46.00 30.85 -3.78
CA GLY A 279 -46.31 29.91 -4.84
C GLY A 279 -45.46 30.19 -6.07
N VAL A 280 -46.12 30.62 -7.14
CA VAL A 280 -45.48 30.99 -8.41
C VAL A 280 -45.46 32.51 -8.66
N THR A 281 -45.71 33.30 -7.62
CA THR A 281 -45.71 34.77 -7.72
C THR A 281 -44.29 35.31 -7.88
N SER A 282 -44.08 36.23 -8.81
CA SER A 282 -42.76 36.86 -8.98
C SER A 282 -42.48 37.86 -7.85
N LEU A 283 -41.31 37.73 -7.22
CA LEU A 283 -40.90 38.58 -6.09
C LEU A 283 -40.16 39.83 -6.58
N SER A 284 -40.42 41.01 -5.97
CA SER A 284 -39.91 42.31 -6.43
C SER A 284 -39.08 43.10 -5.42
N GLY A 285 -38.83 42.54 -4.23
CA GLY A 285 -38.28 43.26 -3.09
C GLY A 285 -39.35 44.00 -2.29
N THR A 286 -40.59 44.04 -2.78
CA THR A 286 -41.77 44.64 -2.15
C THR A 286 -43.00 43.73 -2.19
N THR A 287 -42.87 42.47 -2.63
CA THR A 287 -44.00 41.56 -2.86
C THR A 287 -44.49 40.94 -1.56
N GLY A 288 -43.57 40.38 -0.79
CA GLY A 288 -43.81 39.78 0.52
C GLY A 288 -44.15 40.78 1.61
N LEU A 289 -44.69 40.27 2.71
CA LEU A 289 -45.02 41.06 3.88
C LEU A 289 -43.75 41.62 4.54
N ALA A 290 -43.84 42.82 5.12
CA ALA A 290 -42.74 43.37 5.92
C ALA A 290 -42.33 42.41 7.04
N ASP A 291 -41.03 42.36 7.34
CA ASP A 291 -40.45 41.47 8.36
C ASP A 291 -40.71 39.98 8.12
N LYS A 292 -40.66 39.55 6.85
CA LYS A 292 -40.71 38.14 6.42
C LYS A 292 -39.59 37.80 5.46
N THR A 293 -39.32 36.49 5.37
CA THR A 293 -38.67 35.89 4.20
C THR A 293 -39.74 35.25 3.34
N SER A 294 -39.75 35.51 2.03
CA SER A 294 -40.72 34.93 1.11
C SER A 294 -40.03 33.96 0.16
N ILE A 295 -40.70 32.88 -0.26
CA ILE A 295 -40.25 31.98 -1.32
C ILE A 295 -41.30 31.89 -2.42
N ALA A 296 -40.85 31.82 -3.66
CA ALA A 296 -41.69 31.49 -4.80
C ALA A 296 -40.89 30.67 -5.82
N VAL A 297 -41.56 29.93 -6.69
CA VAL A 297 -40.94 29.21 -7.81
C VAL A 297 -41.28 29.91 -9.11
N GLN A 298 -40.26 30.13 -9.93
CA GLN A 298 -40.39 30.52 -11.32
C GLN A 298 -39.82 29.38 -12.18
N SER A 299 -40.07 29.38 -13.49
CA SER A 299 -39.44 28.38 -14.36
C SER A 299 -37.90 28.47 -14.26
N GLY A 300 -37.26 27.35 -13.95
CA GLY A 300 -35.82 27.20 -13.73
C GLY A 300 -35.27 27.71 -12.40
N ALA A 301 -36.07 28.29 -11.49
CA ALA A 301 -35.54 28.93 -10.29
C ALA A 301 -36.52 28.98 -9.10
N ILE A 302 -35.95 29.03 -7.90
CA ILE A 302 -36.65 29.33 -6.65
C ILE A 302 -36.24 30.73 -6.19
N GLN A 303 -37.17 31.69 -6.13
CA GLN A 303 -36.93 33.04 -5.60
C GLN A 303 -37.07 33.05 -4.09
N LEU A 304 -36.18 33.79 -3.42
CA LEU A 304 -36.24 34.16 -2.02
C LEU A 304 -36.27 35.68 -1.90
N GLU A 305 -37.16 36.23 -1.07
CA GLU A 305 -37.25 37.67 -0.81
C GLU A 305 -37.01 37.95 0.67
N ASN A 306 -36.14 38.89 0.98
CA ASN A 306 -35.91 39.36 2.34
C ASN A 306 -36.63 40.70 2.53
N ARG A 307 -37.68 40.74 3.35
CA ARG A 307 -38.46 41.95 3.67
C ARG A 307 -38.13 42.54 5.04
N TYR A 308 -37.02 42.12 5.65
CA TYR A 308 -36.47 42.75 6.86
C TYR A 308 -35.69 44.04 6.52
N THR A 309 -35.49 44.90 7.52
CA THR A 309 -34.76 46.17 7.39
C THR A 309 -33.23 46.01 7.29
N ALA A 310 -32.72 44.78 7.45
CA ALA A 310 -31.32 44.44 7.36
C ALA A 310 -31.11 43.23 6.44
N SER A 311 -29.87 43.03 5.99
CA SER A 311 -29.50 41.85 5.19
C SER A 311 -29.64 40.54 5.99
N GLY A 312 -29.95 39.44 5.31
CA GLY A 312 -30.07 38.11 5.89
C GLY A 312 -29.20 37.07 5.18
N ASN A 313 -28.56 36.18 5.94
CA ASN A 313 -27.81 35.01 5.46
C ASN A 313 -28.71 33.79 5.48
N TYR A 314 -28.75 32.97 4.43
CA TYR A 314 -29.63 31.81 4.29
C TYR A 314 -28.83 30.57 3.86
N SER A 315 -28.79 29.52 4.67
CA SER A 315 -28.25 28.21 4.25
C SER A 315 -29.32 27.40 3.54
N TYR A 316 -28.96 26.70 2.47
CA TYR A 316 -29.87 25.82 1.75
C TYR A 316 -29.26 24.47 1.40
N THR A 317 -30.11 23.45 1.34
CA THR A 317 -29.74 22.10 0.90
C THR A 317 -30.80 21.60 -0.06
N PHE A 318 -30.39 21.34 -1.29
CA PHE A 318 -31.19 20.68 -2.29
C PHE A 318 -31.03 19.18 -2.20
N LEU A 319 -32.19 18.54 -2.29
CA LEU A 319 -32.35 17.13 -2.57
C LEU A 319 -33.10 17.06 -3.89
N ASN A 320 -32.47 16.61 -4.95
CA ASN A 320 -33.17 16.37 -6.22
C ASN A 320 -32.99 14.92 -6.66
N THR A 321 -33.80 14.52 -7.62
CA THR A 321 -33.49 13.42 -8.54
C THR A 321 -32.83 13.97 -9.78
#